data_AF-A0A3D4KJ47-F1
#
_entry.id   AF-A0A3D4KJ47-F1
#
_cell.length_a   1.000
_cell.length_b   1.000
_cell.length_c   1.000
_cell.angle_alpha   90.00
_cell.angle_beta   90.00
_cell.angle_gamma   90.00
#
_symmetry.space_group_name_H-M   'P 1'
#
loop_
_entity.id
_entity.type
_entity.pdbx_description
1 polymer ?
#
loop_
_entity_poly.entity_id
_entity_poly.type
_entity_poly.pdbx_seq_one_letter_code
_entity_poly.pdbx_strand_id
1 'polypeptide(L)'
;MTPQDRISRLAQQIGDRLQNASQAPEDIQKGVQQVVRGAFDRLELVSREDFDILMDVLQRTRSRVEALERQVAQLEATMEASQPEKHLPVATAATNNVSPRAETADAKKPAPDSDLQDDK
;
A
#
# COMPACT_ATOMS: atom_id res chain seq x y z
N MET A 1 -3.68 0.30 -22.03
CA MET A 1 -4.69 1.09 -22.77
C MET A 1 -4.84 2.40 -22.05
N THR A 2 -4.47 3.51 -22.67
CA THR A 2 -4.50 4.80 -21.97
C THR A 2 -5.96 5.24 -21.79
N PRO A 3 -6.31 5.95 -20.70
CA PRO A 3 -7.65 6.53 -20.52
C PRO A 3 -8.07 7.43 -21.70
N GLN A 4 -7.08 8.08 -22.33
CA GLN A 4 -7.25 8.95 -23.48
C GLN A 4 -7.84 8.24 -24.71
N ASP A 5 -7.48 6.96 -24.90
CA ASP A 5 -7.96 6.15 -26.02
C ASP A 5 -9.46 5.84 -25.90
N ARG A 6 -9.98 5.74 -24.68
CA ARG A 6 -11.40 5.43 -24.43
C ARG A 6 -12.28 6.65 -24.69
N ILE A 7 -11.83 7.82 -24.25
CA ILE A 7 -12.53 9.09 -24.49
C ILE A 7 -12.56 9.42 -25.98
N SER A 8 -11.45 9.22 -26.70
CA SER A 8 -11.38 9.48 -28.15
C SER A 8 -12.35 8.59 -28.93
N ARG A 9 -12.46 7.30 -28.59
CA ARG A 9 -13.44 6.40 -29.23
C ARG A 9 -14.88 6.81 -28.93
N LEU A 10 -15.17 7.23 -27.70
CA LEU A 10 -16.49 7.71 -27.32
C LEU A 10 -16.84 9.00 -28.08
N ALA A 11 -15.89 9.94 -28.17
CA ALA A 11 -16.05 11.17 -28.93
C ALA A 11 -16.31 10.89 -30.42
N GLN A 12 -15.56 9.95 -31.01
CA GLN A 12 -15.78 9.51 -32.39
C GLN A 12 -17.18 8.92 -32.59
N GLN A 13 -17.59 7.99 -31.72
CA GLN A 13 -18.90 7.33 -31.79
C GLN A 13 -20.07 8.31 -31.57
N ILE A 14 -19.90 9.28 -30.66
CA ILE A 14 -20.91 10.33 -30.44
C ILE A 14 -20.96 11.26 -31.65
N GLY A 15 -19.80 11.65 -32.21
CA GLY A 15 -19.72 12.45 -33.43
C GLY A 15 -20.45 11.79 -34.60
N ASP A 16 -20.19 10.52 -34.86
CA ASP A 16 -20.84 9.76 -35.92
C ASP A 16 -22.36 9.66 -35.71
N ARG A 17 -22.81 9.38 -34.48
CA ARG A 17 -24.26 9.29 -34.18
C ARG A 17 -24.96 10.65 -34.24
N LEU A 18 -24.29 11.71 -33.79
CA LEU A 18 -24.83 13.07 -33.85
C LEU A 18 -24.92 13.55 -35.29
N GLN A 19 -23.91 13.27 -36.11
CA GLN A 19 -23.88 13.65 -37.53
C GLN A 19 -24.97 12.93 -38.34
N ASN A 20 -25.23 11.66 -38.02
CA ASN A 20 -26.39 10.93 -38.55
C ASN A 20 -27.72 11.51 -38.05
N ALA A 21 -27.80 11.94 -36.79
CA ALA A 21 -29.00 12.60 -36.26
C ALA A 21 -29.23 14.00 -36.84
N SER A 22 -28.16 14.72 -37.22
CA SER A 22 -28.24 16.02 -37.92
C SER A 22 -28.78 15.92 -39.35
N GLN A 23 -28.85 14.71 -39.93
CA GLN A 23 -29.54 14.48 -41.20
C GLN A 23 -31.02 14.10 -41.01
N ALA A 24 -31.48 13.92 -39.76
CA ALA A 24 -32.88 13.64 -39.45
C ALA A 24 -33.73 14.94 -39.45
N PRO A 25 -35.07 14.84 -39.57
CA PRO A 25 -35.99 15.99 -39.48
C PRO A 25 -35.77 16.84 -38.21
N GLU A 26 -35.99 18.16 -38.30
CA GLU A 26 -35.73 19.13 -37.21
C GLU A 26 -36.35 18.73 -35.86
N ASP A 27 -37.53 18.12 -35.86
CA ASP A 27 -38.22 17.70 -34.63
C ASP A 27 -37.46 16.59 -33.89
N ILE A 28 -36.83 15.68 -34.63
CA ILE A 28 -35.97 14.63 -34.06
C ILE A 28 -34.67 15.22 -33.54
N GLN A 29 -34.09 16.20 -34.25
CA GLN A 29 -32.87 16.88 -33.81
C GLN A 29 -33.07 17.57 -32.44
N LYS A 30 -34.19 18.28 -32.26
CA LYS A 30 -34.52 18.95 -31.00
C LYS A 30 -34.67 17.95 -29.84
N GLY A 31 -35.34 16.81 -30.09
CA GLY A 31 -35.47 15.74 -29.09
C GLY A 31 -34.13 15.12 -28.71
N VAL A 32 -33.27 14.83 -29.69
CA VAL A 32 -31.92 14.32 -29.45
C VAL A 32 -31.07 15.31 -28.65
N GLN A 33 -31.14 16.60 -28.99
CA GLN A 33 -30.39 17.64 -28.28
C GLN A 33 -30.81 17.77 -26.81
N GLN A 34 -32.12 17.68 -26.52
CA GLN A 34 -32.62 17.67 -25.13
C GLN A 34 -32.15 16.44 -24.35
N VAL A 35 -32.17 15.25 -24.96
CA VAL A 35 -31.69 14.02 -24.33
C VAL A 35 -30.19 14.10 -24.05
N VAL A 36 -29.41 14.61 -25.00
CA VAL A 36 -27.95 14.80 -24.84
C VAL A 36 -27.65 15.79 -23.73
N ARG A 37 -28.38 16.92 -23.67
CA ARG A 37 -28.21 17.91 -22.61
C ARG A 37 -28.57 17.34 -21.23
N GLY A 38 -29.70 16.64 -21.13
CA GLY A 38 -30.08 15.95 -19.89
C GLY A 38 -29.17 14.78 -19.53
N ALA A 39 -28.47 14.18 -20.49
CA ALA A 39 -27.43 13.19 -20.22
C ALA A 39 -26.16 13.85 -19.67
N PHE A 40 -25.73 15.00 -20.20
CA PHE A 40 -24.61 15.76 -19.64
C PHE A 40 -24.88 16.25 -18.23
N ASP A 41 -26.11 16.65 -17.90
CA ASP A 41 -26.50 17.04 -16.54
C ASP A 41 -26.47 15.86 -15.55
N ARG A 42 -26.58 14.62 -16.04
CA ARG A 42 -26.47 13.39 -15.24
C ARG A 42 -25.05 12.88 -15.13
N LEU A 43 -24.12 13.39 -15.93
CA LEU A 43 -22.70 13.08 -15.80
C LEU A 43 -22.14 14.00 -14.70
N GLU A 44 -21.33 13.44 -13.80
CA GLU A 44 -20.58 14.24 -12.82
C GLU A 44 -19.41 14.94 -13.52
N LEU A 45 -19.75 15.94 -14.33
CA LEU A 45 -18.76 16.73 -15.06
C LEU A 45 -18.06 17.65 -14.07
N VAL A 46 -16.77 17.41 -13.89
CA VAL A 46 -15.87 18.33 -13.19
C VAL A 46 -15.29 19.27 -14.23
N SER A 47 -15.28 20.57 -13.93
CA SER A 47 -14.67 21.54 -14.85
C SER A 47 -13.17 21.28 -14.96
N ARG A 48 -12.56 21.67 -16.08
CA ARG A 48 -11.11 21.51 -16.26
C ARG A 48 -10.33 22.29 -15.20
N GLU A 49 -10.82 23.46 -14.83
CA GLU A 49 -10.24 24.31 -13.80
C GLU A 49 -10.27 23.64 -12.43
N ASP A 50 -11.40 23.06 -12.02
CA ASP A 50 -11.51 22.32 -10.75
C ASP A 50 -10.59 21.11 -10.70
N PHE A 51 -10.46 20.38 -11.81
CA PHE A 51 -9.53 19.26 -11.90
C PHE A 51 -8.08 19.72 -11.72
N ASP A 52 -7.69 20.81 -12.36
CA ASP A 52 -6.33 21.35 -12.26
C ASP A 52 -6.05 21.84 -10.83
N ILE A 53 -7.04 22.44 -10.14
CA ILE A 53 -6.95 22.81 -8.71
C ILE A 53 -6.73 21.57 -7.83
N LEU A 54 -7.52 20.51 -8.03
CA LEU A 54 -7.36 19.26 -7.26
C LEU A 54 -5.98 18.63 -7.49
N MET A 55 -5.45 18.72 -8.72
CA MET A 55 -4.11 18.25 -9.05
C MET A 55 -3.03 19.03 -8.29
N ASP A 56 -3.13 20.36 -8.22
CA ASP A 56 -2.21 21.21 -7.46
C ASP A 56 -2.28 20.89 -5.94
N VAL A 57 -3.48 20.73 -5.39
CA VAL A 57 -3.66 20.31 -3.99
C VAL A 57 -3.02 18.93 -3.74
N LEU A 58 -3.19 17.98 -4.66
CA LEU A 58 -2.58 16.65 -4.56
C LEU A 58 -1.04 16.73 -4.57
N GLN A 59 -0.46 17.54 -5.45
CA GLN A 59 0.98 17.77 -5.52
C GLN A 59 1.53 18.37 -4.23
N ARG A 60 0.87 19.41 -3.69
CA ARG A 60 1.26 20.03 -2.42
C ARG A 60 1.18 19.05 -1.26
N THR A 61 0.13 18.24 -1.23
CA THR A 61 -0.06 17.22 -0.18
C THR A 61 1.06 16.17 -0.25
N ARG A 62 1.39 15.69 -1.44
CA ARG A 62 2.51 14.77 -1.64
C ARG A 62 3.83 15.37 -1.17
N SER A 63 4.13 16.60 -1.57
CA SER A 63 5.34 17.29 -1.13
C SER A 63 5.41 17.43 0.39
N ARG A 64 4.28 17.73 1.04
CA ARG A 64 4.21 17.85 2.50
C ARG A 64 4.41 16.51 3.19
N VAL A 65 3.83 15.42 2.67
CA VAL A 65 4.04 14.07 3.18
C VAL A 65 5.52 13.69 3.11
N GLU A 66 6.16 13.86 1.95
CA GLU A 66 7.59 13.56 1.79
C GLU A 66 8.47 14.40 2.72
N ALA A 67 8.09 15.65 3.01
CA ALA A 67 8.83 16.50 3.95
C ALA A 67 8.68 15.99 5.40
N LEU A 68 7.48 15.57 5.80
CA LEU A 68 7.22 15.02 7.13
C LEU A 68 7.90 13.68 7.33
N GLU A 69 7.87 12.79 6.33
CA GLU A 69 8.59 11.51 6.36
C GLU A 69 10.09 11.72 6.61
N ARG A 70 10.70 12.72 5.94
CA ARG A 70 12.11 13.08 6.19
C ARG A 70 12.36 13.61 7.60
N GLN A 71 11.47 14.45 8.12
CA GLN A 71 11.58 14.98 9.48
C GLN A 71 11.48 13.85 10.52
N VAL A 72 10.52 12.94 10.35
CA VAL A 72 10.36 11.78 11.23
C VAL A 72 11.61 10.91 11.20
N ALA A 73 12.12 10.56 10.02
CA ALA A 73 13.35 9.77 9.90
C ALA A 73 14.57 10.45 10.57
N GLN A 74 14.69 11.77 10.45
CA GLN A 74 15.75 12.52 11.12
C GLN A 74 15.60 12.49 12.65
N LEU A 75 14.38 12.63 13.15
CA LEU A 75 14.09 12.56 14.58
C LEU A 75 14.38 11.16 15.14
N GLU A 76 13.90 10.11 14.45
CA GLU A 76 14.15 8.72 14.80
C GLU A 76 15.66 8.43 14.89
N ALA A 77 16.44 8.83 13.87
CA ALA A 77 17.89 8.69 13.88
C ALA A 77 18.58 9.46 15.02
N THR A 78 18.07 10.65 15.35
CA THR A 78 18.61 11.45 16.47
C THR A 78 18.29 10.81 17.82
N MET A 79 17.10 10.21 17.97
CA MET A 79 16.70 9.50 19.18
C MET A 79 17.49 8.21 19.39
N GLU A 80 17.76 7.46 18.32
CA GLU A 80 18.65 6.29 18.36
C GLU A 80 20.08 6.69 18.75
N ALA A 81 20.61 7.77 18.17
CA ALA A 81 21.94 8.29 18.51
C ALA A 81 22.02 8.86 19.93
N SER A 82 20.91 9.29 20.52
CA SER A 82 20.83 9.87 21.87
C SER A 82 20.50 8.86 22.97
N GLN A 83 20.34 7.56 22.64
CA GLN A 83 20.33 6.49 23.63
C GLN A 83 21.73 5.88 23.76
N PRO A 84 22.59 6.36 24.68
CA PRO A 84 23.71 5.55 25.11
C PRO A 84 23.15 4.46 26.03
N GLU A 85 23.41 3.21 25.69
CA GLU A 85 23.62 2.14 26.68
C GLU A 85 22.52 2.02 27.77
N LYS A 86 21.37 1.45 27.44
CA LYS A 86 20.51 0.84 28.47
C LYS A 86 20.13 -0.59 28.10
N HIS A 87 20.89 -1.49 28.74
CA HIS A 87 20.63 -2.89 29.04
C HIS A 87 21.10 -3.94 28.01
N LEU A 88 22.43 -4.16 27.96
CA LEU A 88 22.93 -5.55 27.94
C LEU A 88 22.99 -6.08 29.39
N PRO A 89 22.65 -7.35 29.66
CA PRO A 89 22.74 -7.92 30.98
C PRO A 89 24.21 -8.05 31.37
N VAL A 90 24.63 -7.30 32.38
CA VAL A 90 25.95 -7.47 32.98
C VAL A 90 26.00 -8.86 33.59
N ALA A 91 27.07 -9.59 33.29
CA ALA A 91 27.36 -10.88 33.87
C ALA A 91 27.40 -10.77 35.40
N THR A 92 26.48 -11.45 36.07
CA THR A 92 26.61 -11.76 37.50
C THR A 92 27.70 -12.82 37.65
N ALA A 93 28.94 -12.37 37.80
CA ALA A 93 30.05 -13.21 38.25
C ALA A 93 30.57 -12.68 39.59
N ALA A 94 30.03 -13.22 40.68
CA ALA A 94 30.75 -13.74 41.86
C ALA A 94 29.88 -13.68 43.11
N THR A 95 29.49 -14.85 43.63
CA THR A 95 29.67 -15.30 45.04
C THR A 95 28.66 -16.40 45.36
N ASN A 96 29.03 -17.66 45.11
CA ASN A 96 29.15 -18.65 46.19
C ASN A 96 29.59 -20.03 45.65
N ASN A 97 30.82 -20.37 46.05
CA ASN A 97 31.31 -21.67 46.47
C ASN A 97 30.35 -22.88 46.38
N VAL A 98 30.74 -23.93 45.63
CA VAL A 98 31.12 -25.26 46.14
C VAL A 98 31.52 -26.13 44.94
N SER A 99 32.81 -26.47 44.87
CA SER A 99 33.29 -27.74 44.27
C SER A 99 32.96 -28.86 45.27
N PRO A 100 32.62 -30.11 44.85
CA PRO A 100 33.63 -30.94 44.19
C PRO A 100 33.14 -31.98 43.16
N ARG A 101 34.15 -32.50 42.45
CA ARG A 101 34.34 -33.89 42.01
C ARG A 101 34.09 -34.21 40.53
N ALA A 102 35.22 -34.21 39.83
CA ALA A 102 35.47 -34.90 38.57
C ALA A 102 35.10 -36.40 38.63
N GLU A 103 34.72 -36.98 37.50
CA GLU A 103 35.46 -38.06 36.82
C GLU A 103 34.64 -38.63 35.66
N THR A 104 35.13 -38.40 34.43
CA THR A 104 34.80 -39.23 33.27
C THR A 104 35.84 -40.34 33.19
N ALA A 105 35.46 -41.61 33.36
CA ALA A 105 36.23 -42.76 32.88
C ALA A 105 35.39 -44.06 32.86
N ASP A 106 35.16 -44.54 31.64
CA ASP A 106 35.31 -45.93 31.15
C ASP A 106 34.47 -47.12 31.67
N ALA A 107 34.02 -47.90 30.67
CA ALA A 107 33.64 -49.31 30.64
C ALA A 107 32.37 -49.84 31.36
N LYS A 108 31.39 -50.29 30.54
CA LYS A 108 31.05 -51.73 30.31
C LYS A 108 29.54 -51.99 30.07
N LYS A 109 29.22 -52.50 28.87
CA LYS A 109 27.95 -53.11 28.39
C LYS A 109 27.44 -54.21 29.36
N PRO A 110 26.11 -54.40 29.64
CA PRO A 110 25.13 -54.99 28.69
C PRO A 110 23.67 -54.45 28.71
N ALA A 111 22.96 -54.73 27.61
CA ALA A 111 21.50 -54.63 27.42
C ALA A 111 20.75 -55.65 28.35
N PRO A 112 19.39 -55.68 28.50
CA PRO A 112 18.37 -55.66 27.43
C PRO A 112 17.04 -54.94 27.76
N ASP A 113 16.14 -54.88 26.75
CA ASP A 113 14.66 -54.74 26.76
C ASP A 113 14.05 -53.58 27.58
N SER A 114 13.04 -52.81 27.16
CA SER A 114 11.79 -53.01 26.40
C SER A 114 11.22 -51.58 26.27
N ASP A 115 10.23 -51.17 25.49
CA ASP A 115 9.21 -51.75 24.62
C ASP A 115 8.60 -50.52 23.90
N LEU A 116 8.03 -50.74 22.71
CA LEU A 116 6.78 -50.15 22.16
C LEU A 116 6.48 -48.65 22.38
N GLN A 117 6.02 -47.84 21.43
CA GLN A 117 5.34 -48.06 20.15
C GLN A 117 5.17 -46.67 19.51
N ASP A 118 5.56 -46.52 18.25
CA ASP A 118 5.03 -45.48 17.36
C ASP A 118 3.65 -45.95 16.89
N ASP A 119 2.58 -45.24 17.28
CA ASP A 119 1.23 -45.43 16.72
C ASP A 119 0.87 -44.21 15.87
N LYS A 120 1.01 -44.44 14.56
CA LYS A 120 0.13 -44.05 13.43
C LYS A 120 -0.48 -42.64 13.35
#